data_AF-A0A4Q4IPM7-F1
#
_entry.id   AF-A0A4Q4IPM7-F1
#
_cell.length_a   1.000
_cell.length_b   1.000
_cell.length_c   1.000
_cell.angle_alpha   90.00
_cell.angle_beta   90.00
_cell.angle_gamma   90.00
#
_symmetry.space_group_name_H-M   'P 1'
#
loop_
_entity.id
_entity.type
_entity.pdbx_description
1 polymer ?
#
loop_
_entity_poly.entity_id
_entity_poly.type
_entity_poly.pdbx_seq_one_letter_code
_entity_poly.pdbx_strand_id
1 'polypeptide(L)'
;MTLWLTGEQQAAIDHYRAMLILNPNDNQGIRYLLASALLQRDDLAGLKVLLRQYEGDGSAAWAYTLALIAYREQDPRGPAIVREAWESNSHVPAMLAGLKRLVPSRDGYISMGGEDEATAYVEENGAAWRAIPGAIDWLAERSTGLKPRHRGCQS
;
A
#
# COMPACT_ATOMS: atom_id res chain seq x y z
N MET A 1 -13.17 7.36 -25.11
CA MET A 1 -13.63 7.13 -23.72
C MET A 1 -12.59 7.51 -22.65
N THR A 2 -11.47 8.14 -22.98
CA THR A 2 -10.34 8.35 -22.04
C THR A 2 -10.40 9.65 -21.24
N LEU A 3 -10.82 10.77 -21.85
CA LEU A 3 -10.84 12.09 -21.19
C LEU A 3 -11.83 12.19 -20.02
N TRP A 4 -13.01 11.59 -20.16
CA TRP A 4 -14.05 11.56 -19.12
C TRP A 4 -13.60 10.80 -17.88
N LEU A 5 -13.05 9.58 -18.06
CA LEU A 5 -12.53 8.77 -16.96
C LEU A 5 -11.37 9.47 -16.23
N THR A 6 -10.45 10.11 -16.95
CA THR A 6 -9.36 10.89 -16.33
C THR A 6 -9.84 12.13 -15.59
N GLY A 7 -10.94 12.74 -16.03
CA GLY A 7 -11.57 13.89 -15.38
C GLY A 7 -12.28 13.51 -14.08
N GLU A 8 -13.02 12.40 -14.09
CA GLU A 8 -13.67 11.85 -12.88
C GLU A 8 -12.63 11.43 -11.82
N GLN A 9 -11.52 10.81 -12.25
CA GLN A 9 -10.44 10.46 -11.33
C GLN A 9 -9.76 11.67 -10.70
N GLN A 10 -9.54 12.75 -11.45
CA GLN A 10 -8.96 13.98 -10.90
C GLN A 10 -9.92 14.63 -9.90
N ALA A 11 -11.22 14.70 -10.25
CA ALA A 11 -12.25 15.21 -9.35
C ALA A 11 -12.32 14.40 -8.04
N ALA A 12 -12.22 13.07 -8.11
CA ALA A 12 -12.18 12.21 -6.93
C ALA A 12 -10.97 12.52 -6.02
N ILE A 13 -9.78 12.69 -6.60
CA ILE A 13 -8.57 13.07 -5.85
C ILE A 13 -8.73 14.43 -5.18
N ASP A 14 -9.28 15.42 -5.90
CA ASP A 14 -9.50 16.75 -5.36
C ASP A 14 -10.52 16.72 -4.22
N HIS A 15 -11.57 15.89 -4.33
CA HIS A 15 -12.52 15.66 -3.25
C HIS A 15 -11.88 15.00 -2.03
N TYR A 16 -11.07 13.95 -2.20
CA TYR A 16 -10.37 13.32 -1.08
C TYR A 16 -9.41 14.30 -0.39
N ARG A 17 -8.67 15.10 -1.15
CA ARG A 17 -7.81 16.16 -0.59
C ARG A 17 -8.62 17.16 0.22
N ALA A 18 -9.77 17.61 -0.29
CA ALA A 18 -10.64 18.54 0.43
C ALA A 18 -11.17 17.93 1.74
N MET A 19 -11.54 16.64 1.73
CA MET A 19 -11.97 15.94 2.94
C MET A 19 -10.86 15.83 3.99
N LEU A 20 -9.61 15.56 3.57
CA LEU A 20 -8.46 15.51 4.48
C LEU A 20 -8.07 16.88 5.04
N ILE A 21 -8.30 17.97 4.30
CA ILE A 21 -8.13 19.33 4.84
C ILE A 21 -9.14 19.59 5.96
N LEU A 22 -10.39 19.13 5.80
CA LEU A 22 -11.44 19.28 6.80
C LEU A 22 -11.24 18.36 8.02
N ASN A 23 -10.66 17.18 7.80
CA ASN A 23 -10.40 16.19 8.85
C ASN A 23 -9.00 15.58 8.72
N PRO A 24 -7.95 16.28 9.18
CA PRO A 24 -6.57 15.83 9.01
C PRO A 24 -6.25 14.53 9.75
N ASN A 25 -6.97 14.21 10.83
CA ASN A 25 -6.80 12.96 11.58
C ASN A 25 -7.32 11.74 10.82
N ASP A 26 -8.12 11.95 9.77
CA ASP A 26 -8.66 10.92 8.90
C ASP A 26 -9.19 9.67 9.62
N ASN A 27 -10.09 9.91 10.58
CA ASN A 27 -10.75 8.83 11.31
C ASN A 27 -11.66 7.97 10.40
N GLN A 28 -11.83 8.36 9.13
CA GLN A 28 -12.69 7.70 8.14
C GLN A 28 -11.90 6.89 7.09
N GLY A 29 -10.57 6.97 7.08
CA GLY A 29 -9.72 6.19 6.16
C GLY A 29 -9.67 6.75 4.72
N ILE A 30 -10.02 8.01 4.50
CA ILE A 30 -9.93 8.67 3.19
C ILE A 30 -8.50 8.69 2.65
N ARG A 31 -7.49 8.68 3.53
CA ARG A 31 -6.08 8.67 3.14
C ARG A 31 -5.73 7.42 2.32
N TYR A 32 -6.37 6.27 2.58
CA TYR A 32 -6.17 5.05 1.80
C TYR A 32 -6.77 5.18 0.40
N LEU A 33 -7.97 5.72 0.28
CA LEU A 33 -8.61 5.98 -1.02
C LEU A 33 -7.79 6.96 -1.86
N LEU A 34 -7.24 8.00 -1.23
CA LEU A 34 -6.36 8.95 -1.90
C LEU A 34 -5.05 8.28 -2.34
N ALA A 35 -4.42 7.45 -1.50
CA ALA A 35 -3.21 6.71 -1.86
C ALA A 35 -3.46 5.79 -3.06
N SER A 36 -4.53 4.98 -3.03
CA SER A 36 -4.90 4.08 -4.13
C SER A 36 -5.19 4.87 -5.43
N ALA A 37 -5.90 6.00 -5.34
CA ALA A 37 -6.17 6.85 -6.51
C ALA A 37 -4.90 7.49 -7.11
N LEU A 38 -3.96 7.95 -6.27
CA LEU A 38 -2.69 8.51 -6.72
C LEU A 38 -1.80 7.43 -7.34
N LEU A 39 -1.77 6.21 -6.78
CA LEU A 39 -1.07 5.06 -7.37
C LEU A 39 -1.60 4.71 -8.77
N GLN A 40 -2.92 4.66 -8.94
CA GLN A 40 -3.55 4.36 -10.22
C GLN A 40 -3.24 5.42 -11.31
N ARG A 41 -3.03 6.68 -10.89
CA ARG A 41 -2.65 7.77 -11.79
C ARG A 41 -1.16 7.93 -11.99
N ASP A 42 -0.36 7.11 -11.32
CA ASP A 42 1.09 7.25 -11.33
C ASP A 42 1.59 8.62 -10.78
N ASP A 43 0.84 9.23 -9.86
CA ASP A 43 1.23 10.49 -9.21
C ASP A 43 2.14 10.24 -8.00
N LEU A 44 3.40 9.90 -8.29
CA LEU A 44 4.42 9.64 -7.25
C LEU A 44 4.69 10.86 -6.36
N ALA A 45 4.58 12.08 -6.91
CA ALA A 45 4.81 13.30 -6.15
C ALA A 45 3.70 13.50 -5.11
N GLY A 46 2.44 13.33 -5.51
CA GLY A 46 1.28 13.34 -4.62
C GLY A 46 1.37 12.27 -3.55
N LEU A 47 1.76 11.05 -3.91
CA LEU A 47 1.95 9.95 -2.95
C LEU A 47 2.99 10.30 -1.89
N LYS A 48 4.15 10.83 -2.29
CA LYS A 48 5.19 11.22 -1.32
C LYS A 48 4.74 12.31 -0.36
N VAL A 49 3.93 13.25 -0.82
CA VAL A 49 3.34 14.27 0.06
C VAL A 49 2.40 13.62 1.06
N LEU A 50 1.49 12.76 0.58
CA LEU A 50 0.54 12.04 1.44
C LEU A 50 1.24 11.13 2.46
N LEU A 51 2.24 10.36 2.03
CA LEU A 51 2.95 9.42 2.90
C LEU A 51 3.70 10.15 4.01
N ARG A 52 4.29 11.32 3.73
CA ARG A 52 4.92 12.17 4.75
C ARG A 52 3.91 12.78 5.72
N GLN A 53 2.72 13.15 5.24
CA GLN A 53 1.66 13.67 6.10
C GLN A 53 1.22 12.65 7.16
N TYR A 54 1.31 11.35 6.84
CA TYR A 54 0.94 10.25 7.72
C TYR A 54 2.11 9.28 7.96
N GLU A 55 3.30 9.80 8.24
CA GLU A 55 4.53 8.99 8.36
C GLU A 55 4.48 7.93 9.48
N GLY A 56 3.59 8.09 10.46
CA GLY A 56 3.37 7.13 11.54
C GLY A 56 2.39 6.00 11.22
N ASP A 57 1.83 5.96 10.01
CA ASP A 57 0.88 4.92 9.61
C ASP A 57 1.63 3.60 9.31
N GLY A 58 1.40 2.61 10.15
CA GLY A 58 2.02 1.28 10.05
C GLY A 58 1.25 0.28 9.19
N SER A 59 0.24 0.73 8.45
CA SER A 59 -0.58 -0.13 7.58
C SER A 59 0.25 -0.81 6.49
N ALA A 60 -0.24 -1.94 5.99
CA ALA A 60 0.27 -2.53 4.76
C ALA A 60 0.18 -1.54 3.60
N ALA A 61 -0.90 -0.76 3.53
CA ALA A 61 -1.10 0.24 2.48
C ALA A 61 0.02 1.28 2.44
N TRP A 62 0.46 1.80 3.59
CA TRP A 62 1.57 2.76 3.64
C TRP A 62 2.90 2.11 3.28
N ALA A 63 3.23 1.01 3.97
CA ALA A 63 4.56 0.42 3.89
C ALA A 63 4.84 -0.15 2.48
N TYR A 64 3.86 -0.81 1.86
CA TYR A 64 4.03 -1.34 0.51
C TYR A 64 3.96 -0.26 -0.57
N THR A 65 3.20 0.82 -0.37
CA THR A 65 3.24 1.96 -1.29
C THR A 65 4.62 2.63 -1.29
N LEU A 66 5.24 2.79 -0.11
CA LEU A 66 6.64 3.24 0.00
C LEU A 66 7.61 2.29 -0.71
N ALA A 67 7.44 0.98 -0.54
CA ALA A 67 8.26 -0.02 -1.22
C ALA A 67 8.15 0.07 -2.75
N LEU A 68 6.94 0.29 -3.28
CA LEU A 68 6.71 0.46 -4.71
C LEU A 68 7.37 1.73 -5.24
N ILE A 69 7.27 2.86 -4.53
CA ILE A 69 7.96 4.10 -4.89
C ILE A 69 9.47 3.89 -4.88
N ALA A 70 10.01 3.24 -3.84
CA ALA A 70 11.43 2.93 -3.74
C ALA A 70 11.94 2.07 -4.90
N TYR A 71 11.15 1.09 -5.34
CA TYR A 71 11.47 0.29 -6.53
C TYR A 71 11.56 1.16 -7.79
N ARG A 72 10.54 1.99 -8.02
CA ARG A 72 10.45 2.84 -9.21
C ARG A 72 11.57 3.86 -9.31
N GLU A 73 11.97 4.42 -8.18
CA GLU A 73 13.04 5.42 -8.11
C GLU A 73 14.43 4.79 -7.96
N GLN A 74 14.50 3.46 -7.90
CA GLN A 74 15.74 2.72 -7.66
C GLN A 74 16.45 3.21 -6.38
N ASP A 75 15.67 3.48 -5.33
CA ASP A 75 16.20 3.99 -4.07
C ASP A 75 17.17 2.95 -3.46
N PRO A 76 18.41 3.32 -3.13
CA PRO A 76 19.39 2.41 -2.52
C PRO A 76 18.91 1.82 -1.18
N ARG A 77 17.96 2.48 -0.51
CA ARG A 77 17.33 2.02 0.74
C ARG A 77 16.21 1.01 0.50
N GLY A 78 15.87 0.69 -0.74
CA GLY A 78 14.82 -0.26 -1.12
C GLY A 78 14.81 -1.57 -0.32
N PRO A 79 15.95 -2.25 -0.11
CA PRO A 79 15.98 -3.47 0.71
C PRO A 79 15.56 -3.27 2.17
N ALA A 80 15.87 -2.12 2.78
CA ALA A 80 15.42 -1.81 4.14
C ALA A 80 13.91 -1.52 4.17
N ILE A 81 13.43 -0.74 3.20
CA ILE A 81 12.00 -0.40 3.06
C ILE A 81 11.16 -1.67 2.83
N VAL A 82 11.62 -2.61 1.99
CA VAL A 82 10.94 -3.89 1.79
C VAL A 82 10.91 -4.71 3.07
N ARG A 83 11.98 -4.71 3.86
CA ARG A 83 12.00 -5.40 5.15
C ARG A 83 10.96 -4.82 6.10
N GLU A 84 10.88 -3.49 6.21
CA GLU A 84 9.89 -2.82 7.06
C GLU A 84 8.46 -3.11 6.59
N ALA A 85 8.19 -3.06 5.28
CA ALA A 85 6.90 -3.44 4.71
C ALA A 85 6.56 -4.92 4.96
N TRP A 86 7.55 -5.80 4.88
CA TRP A 86 7.36 -7.20 5.21
C TRP A 86 7.07 -7.42 6.70
N GLU A 87 7.73 -6.67 7.58
CA GLU A 87 7.49 -6.71 9.03
C GLU A 87 6.11 -6.14 9.41
N SER A 88 5.55 -5.20 8.63
CA SER A 88 4.19 -4.72 8.84
C SER A 88 3.15 -5.75 8.41
N ASN A 89 3.32 -6.37 7.23
CA ASN A 89 2.44 -7.45 6.79
C ASN A 89 3.15 -8.44 5.86
N SER A 90 3.54 -9.60 6.41
CA SER A 90 4.31 -10.63 5.69
C SER A 90 3.54 -11.36 4.58
N HIS A 91 2.21 -11.17 4.49
CA HIS A 91 1.36 -11.91 3.56
C HIS A 91 1.28 -11.27 2.18
N VAL A 92 1.48 -9.95 2.10
CA VAL A 92 1.34 -9.17 0.85
C VAL A 92 2.23 -9.69 -0.28
N PRO A 93 3.52 -10.01 -0.11
CA PRO A 93 4.36 -10.43 -1.24
C PRO A 93 3.89 -11.73 -1.88
N ALA A 94 3.49 -12.70 -1.05
CA ALA A 94 2.98 -13.98 -1.53
C ALA A 94 1.61 -13.83 -2.22
N MET A 95 0.76 -12.93 -1.74
CA MET A 95 -0.53 -12.63 -2.38
C MET A 95 -0.36 -11.86 -3.69
N LEU A 96 0.53 -10.87 -3.76
CA LEU A 96 0.87 -10.15 -4.99
C LEU A 96 1.44 -11.08 -6.06
N ALA A 97 2.32 -12.01 -5.67
CA ALA A 97 2.90 -13.02 -6.54
C ALA A 97 1.91 -14.13 -6.94
N GLY A 98 0.68 -14.13 -6.40
CA GLY A 98 -0.31 -15.18 -6.66
C GLY A 98 0.02 -16.54 -6.04
N LEU A 99 1.01 -16.60 -5.14
CA LEU A 99 1.44 -17.81 -4.43
C LEU A 99 0.55 -18.11 -3.21
N LYS A 100 -0.18 -17.11 -2.72
CA LYS A 100 -1.16 -17.23 -1.63
C LYS A 100 -2.52 -16.71 -2.08
N ARG A 101 -3.59 -17.42 -1.72
CA ARG A 101 -4.97 -16.99 -2.01
C ARG A 101 -5.35 -15.79 -1.15
N LEU A 102 -6.20 -14.93 -1.71
CA LEU A 102 -6.85 -13.84 -1.00
C LEU A 102 -7.82 -14.39 0.06
N VAL A 103 -7.90 -13.70 1.18
CA VAL A 103 -8.73 -14.06 2.33
C VAL A 103 -9.64 -12.88 2.65
N PRO A 104 -10.98 -13.03 2.56
CA PRO A 104 -11.89 -11.94 2.86
C PRO A 104 -11.83 -11.58 4.35
N SER A 105 -12.13 -10.31 4.65
CA SER A 105 -12.32 -9.87 6.03
C SER A 105 -13.49 -10.61 6.70
N ARG A 106 -13.36 -10.86 8.00
CA ARG A 106 -14.45 -11.40 8.82
C ARG A 106 -15.19 -10.22 9.43
N ASP A 107 -16.50 -10.17 9.22
CA ASP A 107 -17.41 -9.20 9.84
C ASP A 107 -17.12 -7.73 9.49
N GLY A 108 -16.45 -7.47 8.37
CA GLY A 108 -16.14 -6.12 7.88
C GLY A 108 -14.98 -5.42 8.60
N TYR A 109 -14.29 -6.11 9.51
CA TYR A 109 -13.10 -5.59 10.19
C TYR A 109 -11.83 -6.06 9.50
N ILE A 110 -10.83 -5.18 9.44
CA ILE A 110 -9.50 -5.48 8.93
C ILE A 110 -8.54 -5.65 10.10
N SER A 111 -7.84 -6.77 10.14
CA SER A 111 -6.84 -7.10 11.15
C SER A 111 -5.48 -6.54 10.73
N MET A 112 -4.95 -5.58 11.50
CA MET A 112 -3.63 -5.00 11.26
C MET A 112 -2.54 -6.09 11.26
N GLY A 113 -1.83 -6.25 10.14
CA GLY A 113 -0.82 -7.27 9.88
C GLY A 113 -1.38 -8.62 9.44
N GLY A 114 -2.70 -8.74 9.32
CA GLY A 114 -3.42 -9.96 8.97
C GLY A 114 -3.53 -10.22 7.47
N GLU A 115 -4.09 -11.38 7.13
CA GLU A 115 -4.32 -11.80 5.74
C GLU A 115 -5.44 -11.00 5.06
N ASP A 116 -6.40 -10.52 5.85
CA ASP A 116 -7.51 -9.67 5.42
C ASP A 116 -7.02 -8.27 5.01
N GLU A 117 -6.10 -7.67 5.78
CA GLU A 117 -5.44 -6.42 5.41
C GLU A 117 -4.61 -6.57 4.13
N ALA A 118 -3.84 -7.66 4.04
CA ALA A 118 -3.06 -7.94 2.84
C ALA A 118 -3.96 -8.11 1.61
N THR A 119 -5.12 -8.75 1.79
CA THR A 119 -6.11 -8.92 0.73
C THR A 119 -6.67 -7.58 0.27
N ALA A 120 -7.13 -6.74 1.21
CA ALA A 120 -7.64 -5.40 0.89
C ALA A 120 -6.60 -4.58 0.11
N TYR A 121 -5.34 -4.61 0.55
CA TYR A 121 -4.26 -3.92 -0.16
C TYR A 121 -4.03 -4.47 -1.58
N VAL A 122 -3.98 -5.80 -1.75
CA VAL A 122 -3.74 -6.43 -3.06
C VAL A 122 -4.91 -6.20 -4.02
N GLU A 123 -6.14 -6.19 -3.54
CA GLU A 123 -7.31 -5.90 -4.36
C GLU A 123 -7.28 -4.46 -4.88
N GLU A 124 -6.97 -3.50 -4.01
CA GLU A 124 -6.94 -2.08 -4.40
C GLU A 124 -5.71 -1.69 -5.23
N ASN A 125 -4.53 -2.21 -4.87
CA ASN A 125 -3.25 -1.71 -5.37
C ASN A 125 -2.46 -2.74 -6.19
N GLY A 126 -2.90 -4.00 -6.25
CA GLY A 126 -2.21 -5.04 -7.00
C GLY A 126 -2.12 -4.75 -8.51
N ALA A 127 -3.08 -4.01 -9.06
CA ALA A 127 -3.01 -3.55 -10.45
C ALA A 127 -1.82 -2.60 -10.69
N ALA A 128 -1.53 -1.69 -9.76
CA ALA A 128 -0.40 -0.77 -9.85
C ALA A 128 0.94 -1.54 -9.80
N TRP A 129 1.06 -2.55 -8.94
CA TRP A 129 2.22 -3.45 -8.89
C TRP A 129 2.43 -4.20 -10.21
N ARG A 130 1.36 -4.77 -10.78
CA ARG A 130 1.43 -5.53 -12.05
C ARG A 130 1.72 -4.65 -13.26
N ALA A 131 1.34 -3.37 -13.22
CA ALA A 131 1.62 -2.42 -14.28
C ALA A 131 3.12 -2.09 -14.41
N ILE A 132 3.92 -2.37 -13.36
CA ILE A 132 5.35 -2.07 -13.34
C ILE A 132 6.12 -3.39 -13.50
N PRO A 133 6.79 -3.61 -14.66
CA PRO A 133 7.54 -4.83 -14.90
C PRO A 133 8.60 -5.09 -13.83
N GLY A 134 8.64 -6.32 -13.30
CA GLY A 134 9.65 -6.76 -12.32
C GLY A 134 9.44 -6.27 -10.88
N ALA A 135 8.42 -5.45 -10.58
CA ALA A 135 8.19 -4.95 -9.23
C ALA A 135 7.82 -6.07 -8.24
N ILE A 136 6.96 -7.00 -8.68
CA ILE A 136 6.52 -8.13 -7.85
C ILE A 136 7.68 -9.10 -7.62
N ASP A 137 8.46 -9.42 -8.65
CA ASP A 137 9.63 -10.31 -8.53
C ASP A 137 10.68 -9.69 -7.59
N TRP A 138 10.96 -8.39 -7.76
CA TRP A 138 11.86 -7.65 -6.89
C TRP A 138 11.44 -7.69 -5.41
N LEU A 139 10.13 -7.58 -5.15
CA LEU A 139 9.56 -7.66 -3.81
C LEU A 139 9.65 -9.08 -3.25
N ALA A 140 9.32 -10.09 -4.05
CA ALA A 140 9.39 -11.50 -3.68
C ALA A 140 10.83 -11.93 -3.35
N GLU A 141 11.80 -11.58 -4.20
CA GLU A 141 13.22 -11.85 -3.98
C GLU A 141 13.72 -11.26 -2.65
N ARG A 142 13.36 -10.01 -2.36
CA ARG A 142 13.82 -9.29 -1.16
C ARG A 142 13.09 -9.67 0.12
N SER A 143 11.93 -10.30 -0.02
CA SER A 143 11.19 -10.88 1.11
C SER A 143 11.53 -12.36 1.34
N THR A 144 12.20 -13.01 0.39
CA THR A 144 12.59 -14.42 0.50
C THR A 144 13.57 -14.62 1.66
N GLY A 145 13.24 -15.52 2.59
CA GLY A 145 14.07 -15.84 3.74
C GLY A 145 13.93 -14.92 4.95
N LEU A 146 13.10 -13.87 4.87
CA LEU A 146 12.70 -13.12 6.05
C LEU A 146 11.87 -14.02 6.98
N LYS A 147 12.20 -14.00 8.28
CA LYS A 147 11.49 -14.75 9.31
C LYS A 147 10.70 -13.80 10.19
N PRO A 148 9.48 -14.17 10.62
CA PRO A 148 8.71 -13.30 11.50
C PRO A 148 9.51 -13.15 12.80
N ARG A 149 9.79 -11.91 13.19
CA ARG A 149 10.30 -11.66 14.54
C ARG A 149 9.17 -12.11 15.46
N HIS A 150 9.43 -13.10 16.31
CA HIS A 150 8.49 -13.46 17.37
C HIS A 150 8.28 -12.20 18.21
N ARG A 151 7.16 -11.52 18.02
CA ARG A 151 6.68 -10.55 19.00
C ARG A 151 6.29 -11.41 20.19
N GLY A 152 7.23 -11.55 21.14
CA GLY A 152 6.93 -12.16 22.42
C GLY A 152 5.73 -11.44 23.01
N CYS A 153 4.70 -12.20 23.38
CA CYS A 153 3.70 -11.75 24.34
C CYS A 153 4.46 -11.20 25.56
N GLN A 154 4.39 -9.90 25.77
CA GLN A 154 4.53 -9.34 27.11
C GLN A 154 3.12 -8.94 27.54
N SER A 155 2.48 -9.87 28.25
CA SER A 155 1.38 -9.63 29.19
C SER A 155 1.82 -10.22 30.52
#